data_AF-A0AAD3N7D8-F1
#
_entry.id   AF-A0AAD3N7D8-F1
#
_cell.length_a   1.000
_cell.length_b   1.000
_cell.length_c   1.000
_cell.angle_alpha   90.00
_cell.angle_beta   90.00
_cell.angle_gamma   90.00
#
_symmetry.space_group_name_H-M   'P 1'
#
loop_
_entity.id
_entity.type
_entity.pdbx_description
1 polymer ?
#
loop_
_entity_poly.entity_id
_entity_poly.type
_entity_poly.pdbx_seq_one_letter_code
_entity_poly.pdbx_strand_id
1 'polypeptide(L)'
;DMRNLRFALKQEGHSRRDIFDLLFRHAFPLSHGLLLFAYVTQEKYEENGWNVYKPIEEFRRQGLPNNKWRITFINKNYELCDTYPTVLAVPFKSKEEDLRRVAAFRSRGRIPVLSWIHRESQAVIVRCSQPLVGMSGKRNKDDERYLDLIREANDTTKLTIYDARPNVSGSQQRSEGEREVVLGSDG
;
A
#
# COMPACT_ATOMS: atom_id res chain seq x y z
N ASP A 1 -10.10 13.13 -18.21
CA ASP A 1 -11.54 13.03 -18.53
C ASP A 1 -11.81 12.66 -20.00
N MET A 2 -10.82 12.14 -20.74
CA MET A 2 -10.95 11.63 -22.12
C MET A 2 -11.60 12.61 -23.11
N ARG A 3 -11.40 13.91 -22.93
CA ARG A 3 -11.92 14.96 -23.81
C ARG A 3 -10.83 15.97 -24.17
N ASN A 4 -11.04 16.65 -25.29
CA ASN A 4 -10.24 17.80 -25.71
C ASN A 4 -11.15 19.01 -25.83
N LEU A 5 -10.76 20.12 -25.20
CA LEU A 5 -11.48 21.39 -25.28
C LEU A 5 -10.71 22.35 -26.19
N ARG A 6 -11.37 22.87 -27.23
CA ARG A 6 -10.78 23.81 -28.19
C ARG A 6 -11.58 25.11 -28.17
N PHE A 7 -10.88 26.21 -27.98
CA PHE A 7 -11.46 27.55 -27.94
C PHE A 7 -10.93 28.38 -29.12
N ALA A 8 -11.82 29.09 -29.81
CA ALA A 8 -11.47 30.08 -30.82
C ALA A 8 -11.64 31.48 -30.20
N LEU A 9 -10.56 32.27 -30.19
CA LEU A 9 -10.54 33.62 -29.64
C LEU A 9 -10.31 34.63 -30.76
N LYS A 10 -11.00 35.78 -30.70
CA LYS A 10 -10.77 36.89 -31.63
C LYS A 10 -9.33 37.41 -31.46
N GLN A 11 -8.70 37.82 -32.55
CA GLN A 11 -7.32 38.35 -32.53
C GLN A 11 -7.23 39.75 -31.91
N GLU A 12 -8.32 40.51 -31.94
CA GLU A 12 -8.42 41.83 -31.33
C GLU A 12 -8.26 41.75 -29.80
N GLY A 13 -7.29 42.48 -29.24
CA GLY A 13 -7.13 42.62 -27.79
C GLY A 13 -6.21 41.61 -27.08
N HIS A 14 -5.38 40.84 -27.80
CA HIS A 14 -4.35 39.94 -27.23
C HIS A 14 -4.82 38.86 -26.22
N SER A 15 -6.13 38.64 -26.07
CA SER A 15 -6.74 37.80 -25.03
C SER A 15 -6.29 36.33 -25.01
N ARG A 16 -5.83 35.79 -26.14
CA ARG A 16 -5.28 34.43 -26.22
C ARG A 16 -4.06 34.24 -25.32
N ARG A 17 -3.16 35.23 -25.28
CA ARG A 17 -1.93 35.11 -24.50
C ARG A 17 -2.24 35.10 -23.01
N ASP A 18 -3.07 36.04 -22.56
CA ASP A 18 -3.45 36.16 -21.15
C ASP A 18 -4.20 34.92 -20.66
N ILE A 19 -5.16 34.41 -21.45
CA ILE A 19 -5.90 33.18 -21.12
C ILE A 19 -4.94 31.98 -21.07
N PHE A 20 -4.04 31.87 -22.04
CA PHE A 20 -3.05 30.79 -22.05
C PHE A 20 -2.14 30.86 -20.83
N ASP A 21 -1.60 32.04 -20.51
CA ASP A 21 -0.70 32.23 -19.37
C ASP A 21 -1.41 31.93 -18.04
N LEU A 22 -2.67 32.34 -17.89
CA LEU A 22 -3.50 32.00 -16.73
C LEU A 22 -3.78 30.49 -16.63
N LEU A 23 -4.22 29.85 -17.72
CA LEU A 23 -4.48 28.42 -17.75
C LEU A 23 -3.23 27.62 -17.45
N PHE A 24 -2.11 27.95 -18.10
CA PHE A 24 -0.84 27.25 -17.91
C PHE A 24 -0.35 27.38 -16.47
N ARG A 25 -0.43 28.59 -15.90
CA ARG A 25 -0.04 28.85 -14.51
C ARG A 25 -0.89 28.08 -13.50
N HIS A 26 -2.21 28.06 -13.66
CA HIS A 26 -3.13 27.48 -12.66
C HIS A 26 -3.47 26.01 -12.88
N ALA A 27 -3.34 25.48 -14.10
CA ALA A 27 -3.46 24.04 -14.36
C ALA A 27 -2.21 23.26 -13.90
N PHE A 28 -1.05 23.94 -13.88
CA PHE A 28 0.23 23.37 -13.43
C PHE A 28 0.80 24.18 -12.25
N PRO A 29 0.08 24.27 -11.12
CA PRO A 29 0.42 25.19 -10.04
C PRO A 29 1.79 24.89 -9.42
N LEU A 30 2.14 23.61 -9.23
CA LEU A 30 3.43 23.21 -8.65
C LEU A 30 4.63 23.63 -9.52
N SER A 31 4.50 23.58 -10.84
CA SER A 31 5.53 24.04 -11.78
C SER A 31 5.74 25.56 -11.74
N HIS A 32 4.79 26.31 -11.17
CA HIS A 32 4.80 27.76 -11.07
C HIS A 32 4.90 28.26 -9.61
N GLY A 33 5.30 27.39 -8.67
CA GLY A 33 5.44 27.76 -7.26
C GLY A 33 4.13 28.13 -6.55
N LEU A 34 3.00 27.67 -7.08
CA LEU A 34 1.67 27.85 -6.49
C LEU A 34 1.23 26.60 -5.71
N LEU A 35 0.32 26.80 -4.76
CA LEU A 35 -0.34 25.70 -4.05
C LEU A 35 -1.37 25.00 -4.92
N LEU A 36 -1.59 23.70 -4.68
CA LEU A 36 -2.75 22.98 -5.23
C LEU A 36 -4.05 23.60 -4.68
N PHE A 37 -5.11 23.59 -5.49
CA PHE A 37 -6.41 24.13 -5.10
C PHE A 37 -6.96 23.53 -3.79
N ALA A 38 -6.63 22.27 -3.50
CA ALA A 38 -6.98 21.58 -2.25
C ALA A 38 -6.48 22.29 -0.98
N TYR A 39 -5.41 23.08 -1.05
CA TYR A 39 -4.89 23.88 0.08
C TYR A 39 -5.46 25.30 0.14
N VAL A 40 -6.20 25.71 -0.91
CA VAL A 40 -6.74 27.07 -1.07
C VAL A 40 -8.24 27.10 -0.81
N THR A 41 -8.95 26.01 -1.14
CA THR A 41 -10.39 25.92 -0.91
C THR A 41 -10.73 26.08 0.58
N GLN A 42 -11.76 26.87 0.86
CA GLN A 42 -12.27 27.15 2.20
C GLN A 42 -13.70 26.63 2.39
N GLU A 43 -14.17 25.78 1.48
CA GLU A 43 -15.48 25.15 1.59
C GLU A 43 -15.56 24.35 2.89
N LYS A 44 -16.72 24.45 3.56
CA LYS A 44 -17.00 23.76 4.80
C LYS A 44 -18.16 22.80 4.58
N TYR A 45 -18.03 21.62 5.15
CA TYR A 45 -19.03 20.57 5.13
C TYR A 45 -19.45 20.27 6.56
N GLU A 46 -20.68 19.79 6.74
CA GLU A 46 -21.20 19.42 8.08
C GLU A 46 -20.37 18.29 8.70
N GLU A 47 -19.97 17.32 7.87
CA GLU A 47 -19.15 16.19 8.28
C GLU A 47 -17.67 16.39 7.92
N ASN A 48 -16.79 15.93 8.82
CA ASN A 48 -15.35 15.89 8.55
C ASN A 48 -14.96 14.54 7.95
N GLY A 49 -14.80 14.49 6.63
CA GLY A 49 -14.41 13.29 5.89
C GLY A 49 -13.09 12.64 6.33
N TRP A 50 -12.19 13.40 6.96
CA TRP A 50 -10.92 12.87 7.48
C TRP A 50 -11.11 11.90 8.66
N ASN A 51 -12.26 11.92 9.33
CA ASN A 51 -12.57 11.08 10.47
C ASN A 51 -13.27 9.75 10.10
N VAL A 52 -13.60 9.55 8.82
CA VAL A 52 -14.35 8.38 8.35
C VAL A 52 -13.56 7.08 8.56
N TYR A 53 -12.27 7.08 8.24
CA TYR A 53 -11.43 5.90 8.36
C TYR A 53 -10.58 5.94 9.62
N LYS A 54 -10.80 4.96 10.51
CA LYS A 54 -10.01 4.76 11.73
C LYS A 54 -9.42 3.34 11.73
N PRO A 55 -8.09 3.17 11.53
CA PRO A 55 -7.47 1.86 11.34
C PRO A 55 -7.79 0.85 12.46
N ILE A 56 -7.76 1.29 13.71
CA ILE A 56 -8.03 0.44 14.87
C ILE A 56 -9.50 -0.01 14.91
N GLU A 57 -10.44 0.87 14.55
CA GLU A 57 -11.86 0.52 14.50
C GLU A 57 -12.15 -0.47 13.35
N GLU A 58 -11.48 -0.32 12.20
CA GLU A 58 -11.60 -1.28 11.10
C GLU A 58 -11.05 -2.66 11.49
N PHE A 59 -9.87 -2.74 12.13
CA PHE A 59 -9.38 -4.02 12.64
C PHE A 59 -10.30 -4.62 13.70
N ARG A 60 -10.88 -3.80 14.59
CA ARG A 60 -11.88 -4.26 15.56
C ARG A 60 -13.12 -4.80 14.88
N ARG A 61 -13.60 -4.15 13.82
CA ARG A 61 -14.71 -4.64 12.97
C ARG A 61 -14.37 -6.00 12.34
N GLN A 62 -13.11 -6.34 12.13
CA GLN A 62 -12.70 -7.66 11.65
C GLN A 62 -12.48 -8.70 12.78
N GLY A 63 -12.62 -8.32 14.05
CA GLY A 63 -12.39 -9.21 15.21
C GLY A 63 -10.94 -9.23 15.69
N LEU A 64 -10.17 -8.18 15.43
CA LEU A 64 -8.76 -8.04 15.82
C LEU A 64 -8.56 -6.97 16.91
N PRO A 65 -7.53 -7.11 17.77
CA PRO A 65 -6.61 -8.25 17.87
C PRO A 65 -7.29 -9.49 18.44
N ASN A 66 -6.69 -10.66 18.23
CA ASN A 66 -7.13 -11.93 18.80
C ASN A 66 -5.91 -12.79 19.23
N ASN A 67 -6.11 -14.06 19.54
CA ASN A 67 -5.05 -14.98 19.96
C ASN A 67 -4.05 -15.35 18.84
N LYS A 68 -4.37 -15.05 17.58
CA LYS A 68 -3.59 -15.40 16.39
C LYS A 68 -2.95 -14.19 15.71
N TRP A 69 -3.54 -13.01 15.86
CA TRP A 69 -3.14 -11.77 15.20
C TRP A 69 -3.10 -10.62 16.21
N ARG A 70 -2.01 -9.85 16.19
CA ARG A 70 -1.82 -8.67 17.03
C ARG A 70 -1.73 -7.41 16.19
N ILE A 71 -2.16 -6.30 16.78
CA ILE A 71 -1.91 -4.96 16.24
C ILE A 71 -0.52 -4.52 16.72
N THR A 72 0.28 -3.96 15.80
CA THR A 72 1.61 -3.43 16.08
C THR A 72 1.71 -1.97 15.67
N PHE A 73 2.50 -1.22 16.43
CA PHE A 73 2.79 0.20 16.20
C PHE A 73 4.27 0.42 15.85
N ILE A 74 4.98 -0.64 15.49
CA ILE A 74 6.39 -0.58 15.05
C ILE A 74 6.61 0.44 13.92
N ASN A 75 5.60 0.68 13.08
CA ASN A 75 5.66 1.62 11.97
C ASN A 75 5.03 2.99 12.28
N LYS A 76 4.81 3.33 13.56
CA LYS A 76 4.16 4.62 13.96
C LYS A 76 4.86 5.86 13.39
N ASN A 77 6.18 5.78 13.21
CA ASN A 77 7.03 6.83 12.69
C ASN A 77 7.49 6.56 11.25
N TYR A 78 6.89 5.57 10.57
CA TYR A 78 7.26 5.19 9.20
C TYR A 78 8.69 4.61 9.05
N GLU A 79 9.33 4.22 10.15
CA GLU A 79 10.71 3.70 10.18
C GLU A 79 10.86 2.28 9.63
N LEU A 80 9.82 1.44 9.74
CA LEU A 80 9.85 0.07 9.20
C LEU A 80 9.60 0.08 7.68
N CYS A 81 8.61 0.86 7.26
CA CYS A 81 8.23 1.04 5.86
C CYS A 81 7.48 2.37 5.68
N ASP A 82 8.10 3.28 4.94
CA ASP A 82 7.62 4.64 4.69
C ASP A 82 6.34 4.73 3.87
N THR A 83 6.03 3.67 3.12
CA THR A 83 4.84 3.57 2.26
C THR A 83 3.74 2.68 2.85
N TYR A 84 3.87 2.26 4.11
CA TYR A 84 2.87 1.52 4.87
C TYR A 84 2.19 2.40 5.92
N PRO A 85 0.97 2.03 6.36
CA PRO A 85 0.30 2.75 7.44
C PRO A 85 1.04 2.58 8.78
N THR A 86 0.71 3.45 9.73
CA THR A 86 1.29 3.46 11.09
C THR A 86 0.83 2.30 11.97
N VAL A 87 -0.32 1.72 11.62
CA VAL A 87 -0.96 0.60 12.32
C VAL A 87 -0.95 -0.61 11.40
N LEU A 88 -0.35 -1.70 11.84
CA LEU A 88 -0.26 -2.95 11.09
C LEU A 88 -0.81 -4.12 11.92
N ALA A 89 -1.41 -5.10 11.25
CA ALA A 89 -1.82 -6.37 11.86
C ALA A 89 -0.90 -7.50 11.39
N VAL A 90 -0.29 -8.20 12.35
CA VAL A 90 0.77 -9.22 12.13
C VAL A 90 0.49 -10.45 12.99
N PRO A 91 1.06 -11.64 12.66
CA PRO A 91 0.88 -12.84 13.48
C PRO A 91 1.29 -12.60 14.93
N PHE A 92 0.50 -13.07 15.89
CA PHE A 92 0.69 -12.82 17.32
C PHE A 92 2.08 -13.24 17.81
N LYS A 93 2.59 -14.38 17.30
CA LYS A 93 3.90 -14.95 17.66
C LYS A 93 5.10 -14.19 17.07
N SER A 94 4.89 -13.29 16.10
CA SER A 94 5.99 -12.51 15.50
C SER A 94 6.44 -11.38 16.43
N LYS A 95 7.75 -11.24 16.64
CA LYS A 95 8.34 -10.15 17.44
C LYS A 95 8.79 -9.01 16.53
N GLU A 96 8.99 -7.81 17.07
CA GLU A 96 9.43 -6.67 16.27
C GLU A 96 10.75 -6.89 15.53
N GLU A 97 11.69 -7.62 16.13
CA GLU A 97 12.95 -7.98 15.47
C GLU A 97 12.73 -8.87 14.25
N ASP A 98 11.78 -9.80 14.33
CA ASP A 98 11.39 -10.63 13.18
C ASP A 98 10.87 -9.73 12.05
N LEU A 99 9.99 -8.77 12.39
CA LEU A 99 9.44 -7.82 11.41
C LEU A 99 10.54 -7.01 10.71
N ARG A 100 11.54 -6.54 11.46
CA ARG A 100 12.69 -5.80 10.89
C ARG A 100 13.52 -6.69 9.95
N ARG A 101 13.76 -7.95 10.30
CA ARG A 101 14.49 -8.91 9.45
C ARG A 101 13.72 -9.24 8.17
N VAL A 102 12.41 -9.41 8.25
CA VAL A 102 11.52 -9.63 7.10
C VAL A 102 11.48 -8.39 6.20
N ALA A 103 11.41 -7.19 6.79
CA ALA A 103 11.41 -5.93 6.03
C ALA A 103 12.68 -5.77 5.19
N ALA A 104 13.84 -6.15 5.71
CA ALA A 104 15.10 -6.11 4.95
C ALA A 104 15.11 -7.03 3.71
N PHE A 105 14.24 -8.03 3.64
CA PHE A 105 14.13 -8.94 2.49
C PHE A 105 12.94 -8.62 1.58
N ARG A 106 12.06 -7.69 1.94
CA ARG A 106 10.91 -7.29 1.12
C ARG A 106 11.19 -5.95 0.46
N SER A 107 10.94 -5.80 -0.84
CA SER A 107 11.20 -4.54 -1.55
C SER A 107 10.49 -3.38 -0.84
N ARG A 108 11.24 -2.31 -0.56
CA ARG A 108 10.77 -1.14 0.21
C ARG A 108 10.25 -1.45 1.62
N GLY A 109 10.65 -2.57 2.23
CA GLY A 109 10.24 -2.93 3.59
C GLY A 109 8.78 -3.34 3.76
N ARG A 110 8.03 -3.55 2.66
CA ARG A 110 6.58 -3.84 2.67
C ARG A 110 6.33 -5.31 3.00
N ILE A 111 6.48 -5.65 4.29
CA ILE A 111 6.31 -7.01 4.82
C ILE A 111 4.86 -7.54 4.65
N PRO A 112 4.63 -8.87 4.73
CA PRO A 112 3.27 -9.39 4.72
C PRO A 112 2.46 -8.92 5.94
N VAL A 113 1.38 -8.18 5.69
CA VAL A 113 0.46 -7.65 6.71
C VAL A 113 -0.98 -7.98 6.37
N LEU A 114 -1.80 -8.22 7.40
CA LEU A 114 -3.22 -8.55 7.25
C LEU A 114 -4.00 -7.37 6.66
N SER A 115 -4.77 -7.67 5.61
CA SER A 115 -5.72 -6.75 5.00
C SER A 115 -7.15 -7.14 5.35
N TRP A 116 -7.43 -8.44 5.41
CA TRP A 116 -8.76 -8.96 5.72
C TRP A 116 -8.68 -10.33 6.41
N ILE A 117 -9.64 -10.63 7.27
CA ILE A 117 -9.84 -11.94 7.90
C ILE A 117 -11.33 -12.34 7.88
N HIS A 118 -11.60 -13.59 7.51
CA HIS A 118 -12.92 -14.19 7.57
C HIS A 118 -13.27 -14.53 9.02
N ARG A 119 -14.43 -14.06 9.51
CA ARG A 119 -14.77 -14.18 10.93
C ARG A 119 -14.97 -15.63 11.40
N GLU A 120 -15.45 -16.52 10.54
CA GLU A 120 -15.77 -17.89 10.92
C GLU A 120 -14.59 -18.83 10.65
N SER A 121 -14.20 -18.98 9.38
CA SER A 121 -13.10 -19.87 8.97
C SER A 121 -11.70 -19.36 9.37
N GLN A 122 -11.56 -18.10 9.81
CA GLN A 122 -10.29 -17.44 10.11
C GLN A 122 -9.33 -17.29 8.91
N ALA A 123 -9.77 -17.64 7.69
CA ALA A 123 -9.08 -17.40 6.43
C ALA A 123 -8.62 -15.95 6.30
N VAL A 124 -7.39 -15.72 5.85
CA VAL A 124 -6.80 -14.38 5.77
C VAL A 124 -6.42 -13.99 4.35
N ILE A 125 -6.53 -12.69 4.07
CA ILE A 125 -5.86 -12.04 2.95
C ILE A 125 -4.77 -11.16 3.55
N VAL A 126 -3.52 -11.46 3.20
CA VAL A 126 -2.38 -10.61 3.55
C VAL A 126 -1.73 -10.08 2.29
N ARG A 127 -1.17 -8.88 2.38
CA ARG A 127 -0.51 -8.19 1.27
C ARG A 127 0.95 -7.90 1.62
N CYS A 128 1.81 -7.96 0.63
CA CYS A 128 3.22 -7.60 0.76
C CYS A 128 3.75 -7.07 -0.56
N SER A 129 4.91 -6.43 -0.51
CA SER A 129 5.75 -6.39 -1.69
C SER A 129 6.48 -7.71 -1.85
N GLN A 130 7.42 -7.65 -2.75
CA GLN A 130 8.17 -8.75 -3.20
C GLN A 130 9.39 -9.15 -2.40
N PRO A 131 9.72 -10.45 -2.34
CA PRO A 131 10.98 -10.89 -1.78
C PRO A 131 12.15 -10.51 -2.71
N LEU A 132 13.24 -10.04 -2.11
CA LEU A 132 14.49 -9.63 -2.76
C LEU A 132 15.38 -10.83 -3.07
N VAL A 133 14.84 -11.79 -3.82
CA VAL A 133 15.51 -13.07 -4.15
C VAL A 133 16.71 -12.90 -5.07
N GLY A 134 16.69 -11.89 -5.94
CA GLY A 134 17.71 -11.69 -6.99
C GLY A 134 17.81 -12.86 -7.99
N MET A 135 18.80 -12.77 -8.88
CA MET A 135 19.09 -13.83 -9.87
C MET A 135 19.65 -15.11 -9.24
N SER A 136 20.30 -15.00 -8.08
CA SER A 136 20.90 -16.13 -7.37
C SER A 136 19.89 -16.99 -6.60
N GLY A 137 18.60 -16.62 -6.60
CA GLY A 137 17.56 -17.36 -5.89
C GLY A 137 17.74 -17.34 -4.37
N LYS A 138 18.24 -16.22 -3.83
CA LYS A 138 18.48 -16.05 -2.41
C LYS A 138 17.19 -16.31 -1.62
N ARG A 139 17.32 -17.11 -0.57
CA ARG A 139 16.27 -17.41 0.41
C ARG A 139 16.53 -16.64 1.70
N ASN A 140 15.47 -16.34 2.44
CA ASN A 140 15.56 -15.68 3.74
C ASN A 140 14.78 -16.49 4.78
N LYS A 141 15.48 -17.00 5.79
CA LYS A 141 14.89 -17.86 6.82
C LYS A 141 13.87 -17.11 7.69
N ASP A 142 14.07 -15.82 7.92
CA ASP A 142 13.13 -15.00 8.69
C ASP A 142 11.82 -14.76 7.92
N ASP A 143 11.90 -14.47 6.61
CA ASP A 143 10.72 -14.33 5.74
C ASP A 143 9.96 -15.65 5.64
N GLU A 144 10.65 -16.76 5.42
CA GLU A 144 10.03 -18.09 5.38
C GLU A 144 9.37 -18.45 6.72
N ARG A 145 10.07 -18.21 7.84
CA ARG A 145 9.49 -18.42 9.17
C ARG A 145 8.28 -17.52 9.39
N TYR A 146 8.30 -16.29 8.92
CA TYR A 146 7.18 -15.35 9.04
C TYR A 146 5.97 -15.80 8.22
N LEU A 147 6.19 -16.33 7.01
CA LEU A 147 5.14 -16.98 6.23
C LEU A 147 4.58 -18.22 6.95
N ASP A 148 5.43 -19.02 7.60
CA ASP A 148 4.97 -20.14 8.43
C ASP A 148 4.14 -19.67 9.63
N LEU A 149 4.46 -18.53 10.26
CA LEU A 149 3.64 -17.98 11.33
C LEU A 149 2.24 -17.54 10.82
N ILE A 150 2.15 -17.02 9.60
CA ILE A 150 0.86 -16.70 8.96
C ILE A 150 0.08 -18.00 8.69
N ARG A 151 0.76 -19.04 8.20
CA ARG A 151 0.17 -20.37 7.98
C ARG A 151 -0.37 -20.96 9.28
N GLU A 152 0.43 -20.94 10.35
CA GLU A 152 0.04 -21.39 11.69
C GLU A 152 -1.14 -20.58 12.24
N ALA A 153 -1.15 -19.25 12.06
CA ALA A 153 -2.26 -18.41 12.51
C ALA A 153 -3.58 -18.74 11.80
N ASN A 154 -3.50 -19.28 10.57
CA ASN A 154 -4.66 -19.65 9.76
C ASN A 154 -5.03 -21.14 9.84
N ASP A 155 -4.41 -21.91 10.75
CA ASP A 155 -4.63 -23.37 10.92
C ASP A 155 -4.63 -24.17 9.60
N THR A 156 -3.88 -23.73 8.59
CA THR A 156 -3.82 -24.38 7.28
C THR A 156 -2.52 -25.16 7.10
N THR A 157 -2.55 -26.21 6.29
CA THR A 157 -1.35 -26.96 5.89
C THR A 157 -0.60 -26.26 4.76
N LYS A 158 -1.25 -25.35 4.01
CA LYS A 158 -0.67 -24.68 2.85
C LYS A 158 -1.12 -23.23 2.74
N LEU A 159 -0.18 -22.34 2.40
CA LEU A 159 -0.48 -20.98 1.97
C LEU A 159 -0.49 -20.90 0.45
N THR A 160 -1.46 -20.18 -0.11
CA THR A 160 -1.51 -19.87 -1.54
C THR A 160 -0.95 -18.46 -1.77
N ILE A 161 -0.06 -18.36 -2.76
CA ILE A 161 0.67 -17.15 -3.13
C ILE A 161 0.19 -16.70 -4.51
N TYR A 162 -0.52 -15.59 -4.57
CA TYR A 162 -0.99 -14.96 -5.82
C TYR A 162 -0.06 -13.81 -6.18
N ASP A 163 0.76 -14.01 -7.19
CA ASP A 163 1.55 -12.94 -7.81
C ASP A 163 0.69 -12.30 -8.91
N ALA A 164 0.36 -11.01 -8.75
CA ALA A 164 -0.56 -10.33 -9.66
C ALA A 164 0.07 -10.06 -11.04
N ARG A 165 1.37 -10.29 -11.21
CA ARG A 165 2.07 -10.00 -12.46
C ARG A 165 1.94 -11.16 -13.45
N PRO A 166 1.96 -10.87 -14.76
CA PRO A 166 2.15 -11.91 -15.76
C PRO A 166 3.47 -12.66 -15.54
N ASN A 167 3.51 -13.96 -15.86
CA ASN A 167 4.67 -14.83 -15.66
C ASN A 167 5.98 -14.28 -16.29
N VAL A 168 5.88 -13.55 -17.41
CA VAL A 168 7.02 -12.96 -18.12
C VAL A 168 7.61 -11.79 -17.32
N SER A 169 6.78 -10.85 -16.86
CA SER A 169 7.21 -9.73 -16.02
C SER A 169 7.81 -10.21 -14.69
N GLY A 170 7.28 -11.30 -14.13
CA GLY A 170 7.83 -11.92 -12.93
C GLY A 170 9.19 -12.59 -13.10
N SER A 171 9.63 -12.80 -14.33
CA SER A 171 10.97 -13.30 -14.68
C SER A 171 11.93 -12.15 -14.98
N GLN A 172 11.45 -11.09 -15.64
CA GLN A 172 12.20 -9.84 -15.84
C GLN A 172 12.53 -9.12 -14.54
N GLN A 173 11.57 -9.03 -13.63
CA GLN A 173 11.85 -8.47 -12.33
C GLN A 173 12.68 -9.43 -11.45
N ARG A 174 12.73 -10.75 -11.68
CA ARG A 174 13.76 -11.60 -11.03
C ARG A 174 15.18 -11.19 -11.41
N SER A 175 15.39 -10.76 -12.66
CA SER A 175 16.64 -10.13 -13.10
C SER A 175 16.90 -8.78 -12.41
N GLU A 176 15.85 -8.07 -11.99
CA GLU A 176 15.92 -6.81 -11.24
C GLU A 176 15.79 -6.98 -9.70
N GLY A 177 15.57 -8.21 -9.21
CA GLY A 177 15.43 -8.56 -7.78
C GLY A 177 14.02 -8.50 -7.17
N GLU A 178 12.95 -8.56 -7.96
CA GLU A 178 11.61 -8.10 -7.59
C GLU A 178 10.46 -9.13 -7.98
N ARG A 179 9.66 -9.63 -7.01
CA ARG A 179 8.30 -10.29 -7.15
C ARG A 179 7.03 -9.96 -6.29
N GLU A 180 6.05 -9.12 -6.69
CA GLU A 180 4.91 -8.73 -5.81
C GLU A 180 3.94 -9.90 -5.48
N VAL A 181 3.45 -10.00 -4.24
CA VAL A 181 2.66 -11.17 -3.76
C VAL A 181 1.46 -10.75 -2.91
N VAL A 182 0.29 -11.29 -3.23
CA VAL A 182 -0.93 -11.34 -2.41
C VAL A 182 -1.08 -12.76 -1.87
N LEU A 183 -1.22 -12.95 -0.58
CA LEU A 183 -1.46 -14.28 -0.01
C LEU A 183 -2.95 -14.40 0.31
N GLY A 184 -3.58 -15.42 -0.26
CA GLY A 184 -4.94 -15.84 0.06
C GLY A 184 -4.91 -17.27 0.57
N SER A 185 -5.83 -17.63 1.46
CA SER A 185 -6.07 -19.01 1.82
C SER A 185 -7.30 -19.53 1.09
N ASP A 186 -7.14 -20.62 0.36
CA ASP A 186 -8.26 -21.38 -0.18
C ASP A 186 -9.00 -22.03 1.01
N GLY A 187 -10.28 -21.68 1.16
CA GLY A 187 -11.22 -22.24 2.14
C GLY A 187 -12.61 -22.23 1.55
#